data_AF-A0A7X6SBL1-F1
#
_entry.id   AF-A0A7X6SBL1-F1
#
_cell.length_a   1.000
_cell.length_b   1.000
_cell.length_c   1.000
_cell.angle_alpha   90.00
_cell.angle_beta   90.00
_cell.angle_gamma   90.00
#
_symmetry.space_group_name_H-M   'P 1'
#
loop_
_entity.id
_entity.type
_entity.pdbx_description
1 polymer ?
#
loop_
_entity_poly.entity_id
_entity_poly.type
_entity_poly.pdbx_seq_one_letter_code
_entity_poly.pdbx_strand_id
1 'polypeptide(L)' 'NKPDYGEAVIIKEGEVPVFWACGVTPQAAIENAKPEIVITHAPGHMFITDILNEDIESIF' A
#
# COMPACT_ATOMS: atom_id res chain seq x y z
N ASN A 1 2.75 -5.09 17.37
CA ASN A 1 3.87 -4.26 16.87
C ASN A 1 4.71 -4.96 15.80
N LYS A 2 4.14 -5.84 14.97
CA LYS A 2 4.85 -6.52 13.88
C LYS A 2 3.97 -6.45 12.64
N PRO A 3 4.03 -5.35 11.86
CA PRO A 3 3.26 -5.27 10.63
C PRO A 3 3.84 -6.23 9.59
N ASP A 4 2.99 -6.75 8.71
CA ASP A 4 3.42 -7.59 7.58
C ASP A 4 4.18 -6.78 6.52
N TYR A 5 3.84 -5.49 6.40
CA TYR A 5 4.46 -4.53 5.48
C TYR A 5 4.82 -3.23 6.21
N GLY A 6 5.98 -2.66 5.88
CA GLY A 6 6.45 -1.38 6.43
C GLY A 6 6.97 -1.47 7.86
N GLU A 7 7.06 -0.32 8.53
CA GLU A 7 7.59 -0.20 9.89
C GLU A 7 6.47 -0.08 10.93
N ALA A 8 6.68 -0.65 12.11
CA ALA A 8 5.77 -0.49 13.23
C ALA A 8 5.80 0.96 13.73
N VAL A 9 4.63 1.52 14.03
CA VAL A 9 4.50 2.87 14.60
C VAL A 9 4.12 2.82 16.08
N ILE A 10 4.39 3.90 16.80
CA ILE A 10 3.99 4.07 18.20
C ILE A 10 2.50 4.41 18.24
N ILE A 11 1.74 3.68 19.05
CA ILE A 11 0.33 3.99 19.37
C ILE A 11 0.32 4.51 20.81
N LYS A 12 -0.07 5.77 21.01
CA LYS A 12 -0.11 6.41 22.33
C LYS A 12 -1.41 6.06 23.06
N GLU A 13 -1.41 6.33 24.36
CA GLU A 13 -2.61 6.16 25.17
C GLU A 13 -3.76 7.02 24.63
N GLY A 14 -4.93 6.41 24.47
CA GLY A 14 -6.13 7.05 23.91
C GLY A 14 -6.19 7.09 22.38
N GLU A 15 -5.14 6.70 21.65
CA GLU A 15 -5.20 6.59 20.20
C GLU A 15 -5.92 5.30 19.75
N VAL A 16 -6.76 5.43 18.72
CA VAL A 16 -7.50 4.30 18.13
C VAL A 16 -6.89 3.94 16.78
N PRO A 17 -6.45 2.68 16.57
CA PRO A 17 -5.96 2.23 15.27
C PRO A 17 -7.06 2.28 14.21
N VAL A 18 -6.73 2.82 13.03
CA VAL A 18 -7.63 2.84 11.87
C VAL A 18 -6.91 2.19 10.68
N PHE A 19 -7.68 1.49 9.84
CA PHE A 19 -7.17 0.65 8.76
C PHE A 19 -7.75 1.09 7.42
N TRP A 20 -6.91 1.09 6.39
CA TRP A 20 -7.30 1.42 5.03
C TRP A 20 -6.78 0.37 4.05
N ALA A 21 -7.54 0.15 2.98
CA ALA A 21 -7.04 -0.62 1.85
C ALA A 21 -5.81 0.08 1.26
N CYS A 22 -4.82 -0.70 0.86
CA CYS A 22 -3.55 -0.18 0.35
C CYS A 22 -3.18 -0.90 -0.96
N GLY A 23 -2.41 -0.20 -1.81
CA GLY A 23 -1.88 -0.71 -3.07
C GLY A 23 -0.91 -1.90 -2.95
N VAL A 24 -0.65 -2.41 -1.73
CA VAL A 24 0.09 -3.66 -1.49
C VAL A 24 -0.79 -4.91 -1.62
N THR A 25 -2.11 -4.76 -1.73
CA THR A 25 -3.03 -5.90 -1.91
C THR A 25 -2.65 -6.81 -3.10
N PRO A 26 -2.22 -6.28 -4.27
CA PRO A 26 -1.69 -7.10 -5.36
C PRO A 26 -0.44 -7.90 -4.97
N GLN A 27 0.42 -7.41 -4.07
CA GLN A 27 1.62 -8.13 -3.63
C GLN A 27 1.23 -9.42 -2.88
N ALA A 28 0.27 -9.32 -1.96
CA ALA A 28 -0.28 -10.50 -1.29
C ALA A 28 -0.94 -11.48 -2.29
N ALA A 29 -1.64 -10.96 -3.31
CA ALA A 29 -2.23 -11.81 -4.35
C ALA A 29 -1.15 -12.53 -5.19
N ILE A 30 -0.06 -11.84 -5.54
CA ILE A 30 1.09 -12.40 -6.27
C ILE A 30 1.76 -13.52 -5.47
N GLU A 31 2.00 -13.31 -4.17
CA GLU A 31 2.62 -14.32 -3.28
C GLU A 31 1.80 -15.61 -3.20
N ASN A 32 0.46 -15.48 -3.23
CA ASN A 32 -0.46 -16.62 -3.25
C ASN A 32 -0.52 -17.29 -4.63
N ALA A 33 -0.60 -16.50 -5.70
CA ALA A 33 -0.77 -17.00 -7.07
C ALA A 33 0.51 -17.61 -7.67
N LYS A 34 1.69 -17.17 -7.21
CA LYS A 34 3.02 -17.64 -7.64
C LYS A 34 3.19 -17.68 -9.17
N PRO A 35 2.95 -16.56 -9.88
CA PRO A 35 3.21 -16.47 -11.32
C PRO A 35 4.70 -16.69 -11.63
N GLU A 36 4.98 -17.14 -12.85
CA GLU A 36 6.36 -17.40 -13.31
C GLU A 36 7.22 -16.13 -13.33
N ILE A 37 6.63 -14.99 -13.69
CA ILE A 37 7.32 -13.69 -13.75
C ILE A 37 6.36 -12.60 -13.28
N VAL A 38 6.85 -11.69 -12.43
CA VAL A 38 6.17 -10.46 -12.00
C VAL A 38 7.17 -9.32 -11.93
N ILE A 39 6.73 -8.12 -12.29
CA ILE A 39 7.49 -6.87 -12.14
C ILE A 39 6.62 -5.89 -11.34
N THR A 40 7.16 -5.37 -10.24
CA THR A 40 6.51 -4.36 -9.40
C THR A 40 7.50 -3.27 -9.00
N HIS A 41 6.99 -2.16 -8.45
CA HIS A 41 7.83 -1.18 -7.78
C HIS A 41 8.30 -1.69 -6.42
N ALA A 42 9.40 -1.13 -5.90
CA ALA A 42 9.86 -1.38 -4.54
C ALA A 42 9.05 -0.53 -3.54
N PRO A 43 8.83 -0.99 -2.29
CA PRO A 43 8.14 -0.21 -1.26
C PRO A 43 8.76 1.19 -1.09
N GLY A 44 7.93 2.25 -1.08
CA GLY A 44 8.39 3.64 -1.01
C GLY A 44 8.90 4.24 -2.33
N HIS A 45 8.99 3.46 -3.41
CA HIS A 45 9.42 3.89 -4.75
C HIS A 45 8.25 3.89 -5.74
N MET A 46 7.20 4.65 -5.45
CA MET A 46 6.00 4.71 -6.28
C MET A 46 6.25 5.46 -7.61
N PHE A 47 5.39 5.21 -8.60
CA PHE A 47 5.40 5.96 -9.86
C PHE A 47 4.70 7.31 -9.67
N ILE A 48 5.46 8.40 -9.82
CA ILE A 48 4.93 9.75 -9.73
C ILE A 48 4.35 10.15 -11.10
N THR A 49 3.07 10.50 -11.13
CA THR A 49 2.34 10.93 -12.33
C THR A 49 2.19 12.45 -12.39
N ASP A 50 1.78 12.97 -13.55
CA ASP A 50 1.39 14.38 -13.72
C ASP A 50 -0.08 14.66 -13.29
N ILE A 51 -0.84 13.63 -12.88
CA ILE A 51 -2.24 13.74 -12.44
C ILE A 51 -2.28 14.23 -10.98
N LEU A 52 -3.06 15.27 -10.70
CA LEU A 52 -3.25 15.75 -9.33
C LEU A 52 -4.23 14.85 -8.58
N ASN A 53 -4.06 14.73 -7.26
CA ASN A 53 -4.95 13.92 -6.44
C ASN A 53 -6.42 14.38 -6.52
N GLU A 54 -6.64 15.69 -6.66
CA GLU A 54 -7.96 16.32 -6.84
C GLU A 54 -8.66 15.82 -8.12
N ASP A 55 -7.89 15.50 -9.16
CA ASP A 55 -8.42 15.04 -10.44
C ASP A 55 -8.79 13.55 -10.39
N ILE A 56 -8.26 12.78 -9.44
CA ILE A 56 -8.50 11.33 -9.31
C ILE A 56 -9.96 11.03 -8.97
N GLU A 57 -10.61 11.87 -8.16
CA GLU A 57 -12.04 11.69 -7.81
C GLU A 57 -12.97 11.82 -9.02
N SER A 58 -12.56 12.55 -10.06
CA SER A 58 -13.37 12.74 -11.27
C SER A 58 -13.33 11.55 -12.24
N ILE A 59 -12.47 10.57 -11.97
CA ILE A 59 -12.20 9.41 -12.84
C ILE A 59 -12.88 8.12 -12.32
N PHE A 60 -13.47 8.16 -11.11
CA PHE A 60 -14.24 7.06 -10.50
C PHE A 60 -15.72 7.42 -10.32
#